data_AF-A0A2W0FJM3-F1
#
_entry.id   AF-A0A2W0FJM3-F1
#
_cell.length_a   1.000
_cell.length_b   1.000
_cell.length_c   1.000
_cell.angle_alpha   90.00
_cell.angle_beta   90.00
_cell.angle_gamma   90.00
#
_symmetry.space_group_name_H-M   'P 1'
#
loop_
_entity.id
_entity.type
_entity.pdbx_description
1 polymer ?
#
loop_
_entity_poly.entity_id
_entity_poly.type
_entity_poly.pdbx_seq_one_letter_code
_entity_poly.pdbx_strand_id
1 'polypeptide(L)'
;MPSRTLRLLSANHLPAAAALFWGLSLAIVRAWQPMDYFWENFAAYWLPQGLILGLLLATRPAPALFTGVALALAAHLQLFCLWINSSVDTMGWLFYLFDFPGALIGAAIAVLLAPHKAAGKPLVRGLLGFGWVAFGLWLNFQLVRLSLG
;
A
#
# COMPACT_ATOMS: atom_id res chain seq x y z
N MET A 1 -9.10 33.51 -22.91
CA MET A 1 -8.22 32.40 -22.49
C MET A 1 -8.81 31.82 -21.21
N PRO A 2 -9.44 30.63 -21.22
CA PRO A 2 -10.00 30.09 -19.99
C PRO A 2 -8.85 29.65 -19.09
N SER A 3 -8.89 30.16 -17.86
CA SER A 3 -7.97 29.85 -16.78
C SER A 3 -7.85 28.34 -16.60
N ARG A 4 -6.62 27.83 -16.60
CA ARG A 4 -6.23 26.52 -16.05
C ARG A 4 -6.51 26.55 -14.54
N THR A 5 -7.78 26.56 -14.17
CA THR A 5 -8.19 26.26 -12.81
C THR A 5 -7.68 24.86 -12.56
N LEU A 6 -6.77 24.73 -11.58
CA LEU A 6 -6.33 23.45 -11.03
C LEU A 6 -7.53 22.51 -11.06
N ARG A 7 -7.45 21.48 -11.90
CA ARG A 7 -8.42 20.38 -11.94
C ARG A 7 -8.18 19.59 -10.65
N LEU A 8 -8.54 20.23 -9.53
CA LEU A 8 -8.55 19.69 -8.18
C LEU A 8 -9.18 18.31 -8.31
N LEU A 9 -8.41 17.31 -7.89
CA LEU A 9 -8.75 15.88 -7.82
C LEU A 9 -10.20 15.62 -8.22
N SER A 10 -10.42 15.21 -9.47
CA SER A 10 -11.75 14.73 -9.90
C SER A 10 -12.26 13.75 -8.84
N ALA A 11 -13.53 13.86 -8.41
CA ALA A 11 -14.12 13.10 -7.30
C ALA A 11 -13.74 11.60 -7.27
N ASN A 12 -13.49 11.01 -8.43
CA ASN A 12 -13.01 9.64 -8.62
C ASN A 12 -11.63 9.33 -7.98
N HIS A 13 -10.85 10.35 -7.61
CA HIS A 13 -9.52 10.23 -7.00
C HIS A 13 -9.53 10.52 -5.50
N LEU A 14 -10.64 11.00 -4.94
CA LEU A 14 -10.76 11.27 -3.51
C LEU A 14 -10.50 10.01 -2.66
N PRO A 15 -11.03 8.82 -3.02
CA PRO A 15 -10.74 7.60 -2.26
C PRO A 15 -9.26 7.23 -2.28
N ALA A 16 -8.60 7.37 -3.43
CA ALA A 16 -7.16 7.14 -3.56
C ALA A 16 -6.35 8.14 -2.71
N ALA A 17 -6.72 9.41 -2.73
CA ALA A 17 -6.08 10.44 -1.91
C ALA A 17 -6.25 10.17 -0.41
N ALA A 18 -7.44 9.72 0.01
CA ALA A 18 -7.70 9.35 1.41
C ALA A 18 -6.85 8.14 1.85
N ALA A 19 -6.76 7.11 1.01
CA ALA A 19 -5.92 5.93 1.29
C ALA A 19 -4.43 6.29 1.37
N LEU A 20 -3.95 7.14 0.45
CA LEU A 20 -2.57 7.65 0.48
C LEU A 20 -2.31 8.49 1.74
N PHE A 21 -3.23 9.39 2.08
CA PHE A 21 -3.10 10.24 3.26
C PHE A 21 -3.07 9.40 4.54
N TRP A 22 -3.88 8.34 4.62
CA TRP A 22 -3.85 7.39 5.73
C TRP A 22 -2.47 6.73 5.85
N GLY A 23 -1.96 6.12 4.77
CA GLY A 23 -0.65 5.46 4.78
C GLY A 23 0.50 6.43 5.13
N LEU A 24 0.50 7.64 4.54
CA LEU A 24 1.48 8.68 4.82
C LEU A 24 1.44 9.12 6.29
N SER A 25 0.24 9.36 6.83
CA SER A 25 0.08 9.80 8.22
C SER A 25 0.61 8.75 9.18
N LEU A 26 0.35 7.47 8.93
CA LEU A 26 0.88 6.38 9.75
C LEU A 26 2.41 6.30 9.68
N ALA A 27 2.99 6.44 8.49
CA ALA A 27 4.43 6.42 8.33
C ALA A 27 5.09 7.60 9.07
N ILE A 28 4.52 8.81 9.00
CA ILE A 28 5.00 10.00 9.72
C ILE A 28 4.92 9.77 11.23
N VAL A 29 3.74 9.36 11.73
CA VAL A 29 3.54 9.12 13.16
C VAL A 29 4.51 8.06 13.69
N ARG A 30 4.72 6.98 12.93
CA ARG A 30 5.64 5.92 13.33
C ARG A 30 7.11 6.35 13.28
N ALA A 31 7.48 7.18 12.31
CA ALA A 31 8.82 7.71 12.18
C ALA A 31 9.18 8.76 13.24
N TRP A 32 8.17 9.34 13.91
CA TRP A 32 8.36 10.46 14.84
C TRP A 32 9.22 10.13 16.07
N GLN A 33 9.33 8.86 16.45
CA GLN A 33 10.02 8.44 17.66
C GLN A 33 10.93 7.23 17.40
N PRO A 34 12.25 7.32 17.65
CA PRO A 34 13.01 8.53 17.98
C PRO A 34 13.13 9.50 16.78
N MET A 35 13.04 10.80 17.04
CA MET A 35 13.08 11.85 16.00
C MET A 35 14.43 11.93 15.28
N ASP A 36 15.51 11.53 15.95
CA ASP A 36 16.87 11.54 15.39
C ASP A 36 17.02 10.62 14.16
N TYR A 37 16.14 9.64 14.03
CA TYR A 37 16.09 8.70 12.89
C TYR A 37 14.82 8.86 12.06
N PHE A 38 14.22 10.05 12.07
CA PHE A 38 12.94 10.29 11.41
C PHE A 38 12.98 9.92 9.93
N TRP A 39 14.01 10.33 9.19
CA TRP A 39 14.07 10.10 7.74
C TRP A 39 14.28 8.63 7.40
N GLU A 40 15.12 7.94 8.17
CA GLU A 40 15.41 6.52 8.03
C GLU A 40 14.16 5.69 8.33
N ASN A 41 13.48 6.00 9.45
CA ASN A 41 12.23 5.34 9.82
C ASN A 41 11.13 5.63 8.80
N PHE A 42 10.96 6.89 8.40
CA PHE A 42 9.98 7.27 7.40
C PHE A 42 10.23 6.55 6.09
N ALA A 43 11.49 6.48 5.63
CA ALA A 43 11.86 5.71 4.45
C ALA A 43 11.56 4.22 4.63
N ALA A 44 11.93 3.61 5.77
CA ALA A 44 11.68 2.21 6.04
C ALA A 44 10.17 1.85 5.99
N TYR A 45 9.31 2.72 6.54
CA TYR A 45 7.87 2.47 6.55
C TYR A 45 7.18 2.85 5.24
N TRP A 46 7.53 3.99 4.64
CA TRP A 46 6.81 4.54 3.48
C TRP A 46 7.39 4.09 2.14
N LEU A 47 8.71 4.03 1.99
CA LEU A 47 9.36 3.83 0.69
C LEU A 47 8.90 2.53 0.00
N PRO A 48 8.77 1.37 0.67
CA PRO A 48 8.29 0.16 0.01
C PRO A 48 6.87 0.32 -0.56
N GLN A 49 5.96 0.97 0.17
CA GLN A 49 4.61 1.27 -0.32
C GLN A 49 4.65 2.26 -1.49
N GLY A 50 5.43 3.33 -1.34
CA GLY A 50 5.61 4.37 -2.36
C GLY A 50 6.17 3.81 -3.66
N LEU A 51 7.10 2.86 -3.59
CA LEU A 51 7.65 2.17 -4.77
C LEU A 51 6.58 1.35 -5.48
N ILE A 52 5.80 0.53 -4.75
CA ILE A 52 4.71 -0.25 -5.37
C ILE A 52 3.69 0.68 -6.03
N LEU A 53 3.28 1.74 -5.35
CA LEU A 53 2.31 2.70 -5.87
C LEU A 53 2.87 3.48 -7.07
N GLY A 54 4.15 3.86 -7.03
CA GLY A 54 4.84 4.52 -8.13
C GLY A 54 4.95 3.63 -9.37
N LEU A 55 5.33 2.37 -9.19
CA LEU A 55 5.35 1.37 -10.26
C LEU A 55 3.94 1.12 -10.81
N LEU A 56 2.94 1.03 -9.93
CA LEU A 56 1.55 0.89 -10.32
C LEU A 56 1.09 2.09 -11.17
N LEU A 57 1.47 3.32 -10.83
CA LEU A 57 1.14 4.50 -11.65
C LEU A 57 1.75 4.42 -13.06
N ALA A 58 2.92 3.80 -13.23
CA ALA A 58 3.53 3.62 -14.54
C ALA A 58 2.67 2.75 -15.48
N THR A 59 1.81 1.88 -14.92
CA THR A 59 0.87 1.07 -15.71
C THR A 59 -0.44 1.80 -16.07
N ARG A 60 -0.57 3.08 -15.70
CA ARG A 60 -1.77 3.93 -15.90
C ARG A 60 -3.06 3.23 -15.42
N PRO A 61 -3.11 2.84 -14.13
CA PRO A 61 -4.19 2.04 -13.58
C PRO A 61 -5.49 2.85 -13.54
N ALA A 62 -6.62 2.16 -13.53
CA ALA A 62 -7.88 2.82 -13.21
C ALA A 62 -7.84 3.37 -11.77
N PRO A 63 -8.41 4.56 -11.48
CA PRO A 63 -8.37 5.16 -10.14
C PRO A 63 -8.88 4.21 -9.04
N ALA A 64 -9.90 3.41 -9.34
CA ALA A 64 -10.43 2.43 -8.40
C ALA A 64 -9.44 1.29 -8.08
N LEU A 65 -8.70 0.79 -9.08
CA LEU A 65 -7.66 -0.23 -8.87
C LEU A 65 -6.55 0.33 -7.97
N PHE A 66 -6.09 1.54 -8.28
CA PHE A 66 -5.08 2.23 -7.48
C PHE A 66 -5.55 2.45 -6.04
N THR A 67 -6.82 2.86 -5.85
CA THR A 67 -7.43 3.01 -4.52
C THR A 67 -7.36 1.70 -3.74
N GLY A 68 -7.72 0.57 -4.35
CA GLY A 68 -7.70 -0.73 -3.70
C GLY A 68 -6.30 -1.14 -3.24
N VAL A 69 -5.29 -0.95 -4.09
CA VAL A 69 -3.89 -1.22 -3.75
C VAL A 69 -3.40 -0.30 -2.62
N ALA A 70 -3.64 1.01 -2.73
CA ALA A 70 -3.26 1.96 -1.70
C ALA A 70 -3.93 1.65 -0.35
N LEU A 71 -5.20 1.24 -0.36
CA LEU A 71 -5.93 0.88 0.84
C LEU A 71 -5.36 -0.40 1.49
N ALA A 72 -4.99 -1.41 0.70
CA ALA A 72 -4.37 -2.63 1.23
C ALA A 72 -3.02 -2.34 1.89
N LEU A 73 -2.19 -1.50 1.26
CA LEU A 73 -0.89 -1.11 1.81
C LEU A 73 -1.02 -0.28 3.09
N ALA A 74 -1.95 0.69 3.11
CA ALA A 74 -2.22 1.50 4.30
C ALA A 74 -2.77 0.64 5.46
N ALA A 75 -3.71 -0.27 5.17
CA ALA A 75 -4.24 -1.20 6.16
C ALA A 75 -3.17 -2.15 6.70
N HIS A 76 -2.26 -2.63 5.84
CA HIS A 76 -1.13 -3.45 6.26
C HIS A 76 -0.19 -2.69 7.20
N LEU A 77 0.18 -1.45 6.88
CA LEU A 77 0.98 -0.61 7.79
C LEU A 77 0.24 -0.33 9.11
N GLN A 78 -1.07 -0.11 9.08
CA GLN A 78 -1.87 0.04 10.29
C GLN A 78 -1.77 -1.19 11.19
N LEU A 79 -1.96 -2.38 10.61
CA LEU A 79 -1.86 -3.65 11.34
C LEU A 79 -0.45 -3.87 11.88
N PHE A 80 0.57 -3.53 11.08
CA PHE A 80 1.96 -3.59 11.51
C PHE A 80 2.24 -2.66 12.70
N CYS A 81 1.79 -1.41 12.63
CA CYS A 81 1.92 -0.45 13.73
C CYS A 81 1.24 -0.95 15.02
N LEU A 82 0.10 -1.63 14.90
CA LEU A 82 -0.57 -2.25 16.05
C LEU A 82 0.24 -3.44 16.60
N TRP A 83 0.83 -4.26 15.73
CA TRP A 83 1.61 -5.43 16.13
C TRP A 83 2.94 -5.07 16.80
N ILE A 84 3.74 -4.16 16.25
CA ILE A 84 5.05 -3.81 16.81
C ILE A 84 4.98 -3.04 18.14
N ASN A 85 3.81 -2.49 18.46
CA ASN A 85 3.55 -1.91 19.79
C ASN A 85 3.21 -2.98 20.85
N SER A 86 3.09 -4.26 20.45
CA SER A 86 3.01 -5.38 21.38
C SER A 86 4.40 -5.74 21.91
N SER A 87 4.49 -6.15 23.17
CA SER A 87 5.75 -6.40 23.90
C SER A 87 6.53 -7.65 23.45
N VAL A 88 6.22 -8.21 22.28
CA VAL A 88 6.58 -9.58 21.92
C VAL A 88 7.70 -9.67 20.88
N ASP A 89 7.89 -8.67 20.01
CA ASP A 89 8.77 -8.86 18.84
C ASP A 89 9.77 -7.72 18.60
N THR A 90 11.03 -7.97 18.98
CA THR A 90 12.17 -7.07 18.73
C THR A 90 12.57 -7.00 17.25
N MET A 91 12.04 -7.90 16.40
CA MET A 91 12.36 -7.99 14.96
C MET A 91 11.14 -7.96 14.02
N GLY A 92 9.97 -7.53 14.50
CA GLY A 92 8.76 -7.47 13.66
C GLY A 92 8.93 -6.66 12.38
N TRP A 93 9.80 -5.65 12.39
CA TRP A 93 10.10 -4.81 11.22
C TRP A 93 10.69 -5.58 10.02
N LEU A 94 11.37 -6.72 10.25
CA LEU A 94 11.85 -7.57 9.15
C LEU A 94 10.70 -8.22 8.40
N PHE A 95 9.70 -8.72 9.14
CA PHE A 95 8.48 -9.28 8.52
C PHE A 95 7.79 -8.24 7.64
N TYR A 96 7.67 -7.01 8.13
CA TYR A 96 7.10 -5.91 7.33
C TYR A 96 7.85 -5.70 6.01
N LEU A 97 9.18 -5.58 6.04
CA LEU A 97 9.96 -5.36 4.82
C LEU A 97 9.89 -6.57 3.86
N PHE A 98 9.94 -7.77 4.41
CA PHE A 98 9.89 -8.98 3.61
C PHE A 98 8.52 -9.31 3.06
N ASP A 99 7.43 -8.66 3.49
CA ASP A 99 6.09 -8.85 2.92
C ASP A 99 5.90 -8.16 1.55
N PHE A 100 6.67 -7.10 1.27
CA PHE A 100 6.52 -6.27 0.06
C PHE A 100 6.70 -6.97 -1.29
N PRO A 101 7.59 -7.97 -1.48
CA PRO A 101 7.62 -8.78 -2.69
C PRO A 101 6.25 -9.41 -3.02
N GLY A 102 5.56 -9.94 -2.01
CA GLY A 102 4.20 -10.47 -2.12
C GLY A 102 3.19 -9.40 -2.53
N ALA A 103 3.25 -8.21 -1.91
CA ALA A 103 2.41 -7.07 -2.30
C ALA A 103 2.63 -6.66 -3.76
N LEU A 104 3.89 -6.62 -4.21
CA LEU A 104 4.25 -6.28 -5.59
C LEU A 104 3.69 -7.29 -6.59
N ILE A 105 3.83 -8.59 -6.30
CA ILE A 105 3.26 -9.67 -7.12
C ILE A 105 1.73 -9.54 -7.15
N GLY A 106 1.09 -9.31 -6.00
CA GLY A 106 -0.34 -9.08 -5.89
C GLY A 106 -0.81 -7.90 -6.75
N ALA A 107 -0.11 -6.77 -6.69
CA ALA A 107 -0.40 -5.60 -7.51
C ALA A 107 -0.25 -5.90 -9.01
N ALA A 108 0.80 -6.62 -9.41
CA ALA A 108 1.01 -7.03 -10.79
C ALA A 108 -0.13 -7.93 -11.30
N ILE A 109 -0.54 -8.94 -10.52
CA ILE A 109 -1.68 -9.81 -10.85
C ILE A 109 -2.97 -8.99 -10.99
N ALA A 110 -3.22 -8.05 -10.08
CA ALA A 110 -4.40 -7.20 -10.12
C ALA A 110 -4.45 -6.34 -11.39
N VAL A 111 -3.31 -5.77 -11.82
CA VAL A 111 -3.18 -5.01 -13.07
C VAL A 111 -3.48 -5.89 -14.28
N LEU A 112 -2.93 -7.10 -14.32
CA LEU A 112 -3.14 -8.03 -15.43
C LEU A 112 -4.60 -8.51 -15.53
N LEU A 113 -5.26 -8.74 -14.39
CA LEU A 113 -6.64 -9.25 -14.35
C LEU A 113 -7.72 -8.16 -14.53
N ALA A 114 -7.46 -6.93 -14.11
CA ALA A 114 -8.44 -5.85 -14.11
C ALA A 114 -9.09 -5.55 -15.48
N PRO A 115 -8.38 -5.58 -16.62
CA PRO A 115 -8.99 -5.40 -17.95
C PRO A 115 -9.99 -6.50 -18.29
N HIS A 116 -9.68 -7.76 -17.92
CA HIS A 116 -10.48 -8.92 -18.30
C HIS A 116 -11.66 -9.19 -17.36
N LYS A 117 -11.45 -9.01 -16.04
CA LYS A 117 -12.43 -9.42 -15.02
C LYS A 117 -13.30 -8.27 -14.51
N ALA A 118 -12.90 -7.02 -14.76
CA ALA A 118 -13.52 -5.85 -14.15
C ALA A 118 -13.73 -4.69 -15.15
N ALA A 119 -13.90 -4.99 -16.43
CA ALA A 119 -14.27 -3.99 -17.44
C ALA A 119 -15.57 -3.26 -17.04
N GLY A 120 -15.53 -1.93 -16.99
CA GLY A 120 -16.67 -1.09 -16.62
C GLY A 120 -17.14 -1.17 -15.16
N LYS A 121 -16.52 -1.98 -14.30
CA LYS A 121 -16.94 -2.21 -12.90
C LYS A 121 -15.92 -1.65 -11.91
N PRO A 122 -16.04 -0.38 -11.46
CA PRO A 122 -15.02 0.27 -10.63
C PRO A 122 -14.84 -0.41 -9.27
N LEU A 123 -15.93 -0.82 -8.61
CA LEU A 123 -15.86 -1.53 -7.33
C LEU A 123 -15.06 -2.84 -7.45
N VAL A 124 -15.31 -3.62 -8.49
CA VAL A 124 -14.59 -4.89 -8.74
C VAL A 124 -13.11 -4.63 -8.99
N ARG A 125 -12.74 -3.54 -9.70
CA ARG A 125 -11.33 -3.15 -9.87
C ARG A 125 -10.66 -2.83 -8.55
N GLY A 126 -11.34 -2.09 -7.67
CA GLY A 126 -10.83 -1.80 -6.33
C GLY A 126 -10.67 -3.05 -5.49
N LEU A 127 -11.66 -3.93 -5.48
CA LEU A 127 -11.60 -5.20 -4.75
C LEU A 127 -10.51 -6.14 -5.29
N LEU A 128 -10.26 -6.15 -6.61
CA LEU A 128 -9.13 -6.88 -7.19
C LEU A 128 -7.79 -6.33 -6.70
N GLY A 129 -7.61 -5.01 -6.73
CA GLY A 129 -6.40 -4.36 -6.24
C GLY A 129 -6.15 -4.65 -4.76
N PHE A 130 -7.18 -4.46 -3.93
CA PHE A 130 -7.10 -4.73 -2.51
C PHE A 130 -6.84 -6.21 -2.22
N GLY A 131 -7.65 -7.09 -2.81
CA GLY A 131 -7.65 -8.52 -2.52
C GLY A 131 -6.33 -9.20 -2.91
N TRP A 132 -5.81 -8.94 -4.11
CA TRP A 132 -4.55 -9.55 -4.54
C TRP A 132 -3.33 -9.03 -3.78
N VAL A 133 -3.31 -7.73 -3.45
CA VAL A 133 -2.22 -7.17 -2.62
C VAL A 133 -2.28 -7.73 -1.21
N ALA A 134 -3.46 -7.75 -0.57
CA ALA A 134 -3.63 -8.33 0.75
C ALA A 134 -3.29 -9.82 0.78
N PHE A 135 -3.69 -10.58 -0.25
CA PHE A 135 -3.34 -11.99 -0.37
C PHE A 135 -1.84 -12.21 -0.56
N GLY A 136 -1.19 -11.39 -1.41
CA GLY A 136 0.25 -11.45 -1.63
C GLY A 136 1.03 -11.13 -0.36
N LEU A 137 0.65 -10.08 0.37
CA LEU A 137 1.20 -9.74 1.69
C LEU A 137 1.05 -10.92 2.66
N TRP A 138 -0.16 -11.48 2.78
CA TRP A 138 -0.43 -12.58 3.69
C TRP A 138 0.39 -13.84 3.35
N LEU A 139 0.43 -14.25 2.08
CA LEU A 139 1.23 -15.40 1.66
C LEU A 139 2.71 -15.22 2.00
N ASN A 140 3.25 -14.04 1.73
CA ASN A 140 4.64 -13.75 1.94
C ASN A 140 4.98 -13.70 3.44
N PHE A 141 4.09 -13.14 4.25
CA PHE A 141 4.19 -13.20 5.71
C PHE A 141 4.26 -14.64 6.22
N GLN A 142 3.43 -15.54 5.68
CA GLN A 142 3.48 -16.97 6.03
C GLN A 142 4.82 -17.61 5.63
N LEU A 143 5.35 -17.28 4.45
CA LEU A 143 6.65 -17.80 3.99
C LEU A 143 7.81 -17.33 4.87
N VAL A 144 7.81 -16.05 5.26
CA VAL A 144 8.82 -15.50 6.18
C VAL A 144 8.70 -16.17 7.54
N ARG A 145 7.48 -16.33 8.06
CA ARG A 145 7.23 -17.01 9.34
C ARG A 145 7.70 -18.47 9.33
N LEU A 146 7.50 -19.19 8.24
CA LEU A 146 7.93 -20.59 8.11
C LEU A 146 9.43 -20.75 7.86
N SER A 147 10.10 -19.73 7.33
CA SER A 147 11.55 -19.79 7.07
C SER A 147 12.40 -19.37 8.28
N LEU A 148 11.80 -18.72 9.27
CA LEU A 148 12.45 -18.27 10.51
C LEU A 148 12.06 -19.09 11.76
N GLY A 149 11.15 -20.05 11.63
CA GLY A 149 10.70 -20.95 12.71
C GLY A 149 11.24 -22.36 12.53
#